data_AF-A0AAU6EUG4-F1
#
_entry.id   AF-A0AAU6EUG4-F1
#
_cell.length_a   1.000
_cell.length_b   1.000
_cell.length_c   1.000
_cell.angle_alpha   90.00
_cell.angle_beta   90.00
_cell.angle_gamma   90.00
#
_symmetry.space_group_name_H-M   'P 1'
#
loop_
_entity.id
_entity.type
_entity.pdbx_description
1 polymer ?
#
loop_
_entity_poly.entity_id
_entity_poly.type
_entity_poly.pdbx_seq_one_letter_code
_entity_poly.pdbx_strand_id
1 'polypeptide(L)'
;MSRPVDRQLRHAAVVALGELGRSHDYRDRADAGHGLAGFAEMQEALGPLQELVLDPGDTYVTRVTTEALLRRKDRAGLTAVASALAVAGPNHGDWIHTAVVDVFSDTARPAPASAARSSRDC
;
A
#
# COMPACT_ATOMS: atom_id res chain seq x y z
N MET A 1 24.31 -3.68 9.08
CA MET A 1 24.51 -4.70 8.03
C MET A 1 23.65 -5.91 8.40
N SER A 2 22.63 -6.24 7.60
CA SER A 2 21.77 -7.40 7.85
C SER A 2 22.57 -8.69 7.67
N ARG A 3 22.28 -9.74 8.44
CA ARG A 3 23.01 -11.01 8.32
C ARG A 3 22.67 -11.69 6.99
N PRO A 4 23.57 -12.50 6.41
CA PRO A 4 23.32 -13.18 5.13
C PRO A 4 22.02 -14.01 5.13
N VAL A 5 21.67 -14.63 6.26
CA VAL A 5 20.44 -15.41 6.44
C VAL A 5 19.19 -14.52 6.38
N ASP A 6 19.24 -13.30 6.95
CA ASP A 6 18.10 -12.37 6.91
C ASP A 6 17.77 -11.96 5.48
N ARG A 7 18.79 -11.71 4.64
CA ARG A 7 18.59 -11.37 3.23
C ARG A 7 17.91 -12.51 2.46
N GLN A 8 18.30 -13.76 2.74
CA GLN A 8 17.69 -14.93 2.11
C GLN A 8 16.23 -15.10 2.51
N LEU A 9 15.91 -14.93 3.81
CA LEU A 9 14.53 -15.00 4.29
C LEU A 9 13.65 -13.90 3.71
N ARG A 10 14.16 -12.67 3.62
CA ARG A 10 13.45 -11.55 2.97
C ARG A 10 13.21 -11.84 1.49
N HIS A 11 14.22 -12.36 0.79
CA HIS A 11 14.07 -12.76 -0.61
C HIS A 11 13.02 -13.86 -0.79
N ALA A 12 13.04 -14.90 0.06
CA ALA A 12 12.03 -15.96 0.04
C ALA A 12 10.62 -15.44 0.29
N ALA A 13 10.44 -14.48 1.20
CA ALA A 13 9.16 -13.82 1.44
C ALA A 13 8.66 -13.07 0.19
N VAL A 14 9.54 -12.29 -0.46
CA VAL A 14 9.21 -11.58 -1.71
C VAL A 14 8.79 -12.56 -2.80
N VAL A 15 9.51 -13.68 -2.97
CA VAL A 15 9.16 -14.71 -3.94
C VAL A 15 7.78 -15.31 -3.63
N ALA A 16 7.54 -15.73 -2.39
CA ALA A 16 6.27 -16.34 -2.01
C ALA A 16 5.07 -15.40 -2.21
N LEU A 17 5.22 -14.13 -1.83
CA LEU A 17 4.17 -13.13 -2.03
C LEU A 17 3.99 -12.79 -3.51
N GLY A 18 5.07 -12.76 -4.29
CA GLY A 18 5.00 -12.60 -5.75
C GLY A 18 4.19 -13.71 -6.42
N GLU A 19 4.35 -14.96 -5.96
CA GLU A 19 3.52 -16.08 -6.44
C GLU A 19 2.07 -15.97 -5.99
N LEU A 20 1.81 -15.57 -4.74
CA LEU A 20 0.44 -15.30 -4.25
C LEU A 20 -0.25 -14.20 -5.07
N GLY A 21 0.52 -13.19 -5.50
CA GLY A 21 0.06 -12.10 -6.37
C GLY A 21 -0.41 -12.54 -7.75
N ARG A 22 -0.14 -13.78 -8.17
CA ARG A 22 -0.62 -14.36 -9.45
C ARG A 22 -1.87 -15.22 -9.27
N SER A 23 -2.42 -15.32 -8.07
CA SER A 23 -3.65 -16.07 -7.81
C SER A 23 -4.83 -15.53 -8.62
N HIS A 24 -5.72 -16.43 -9.00
CA HIS A 24 -6.99 -16.06 -9.63
C HIS A 24 -7.95 -15.38 -8.63
N ASP A 25 -7.80 -15.62 -7.33
CA ASP A 25 -8.56 -14.92 -6.29
C ASP A 25 -7.99 -13.51 -6.08
N TYR A 26 -8.84 -12.49 -6.22
CA TYR A 26 -8.45 -11.10 -6.02
C TYR A 26 -8.06 -10.81 -4.56
N ARG A 27 -8.55 -11.59 -3.58
CA ARG A 27 -8.21 -11.43 -2.16
C ARG A 27 -6.77 -11.84 -1.89
N ASP A 28 -6.34 -12.96 -2.47
CA ASP A 28 -4.96 -13.42 -2.41
C ASP A 28 -4.02 -12.37 -3.01
N ARG A 29 -4.41 -11.78 -4.16
CA ARG A 29 -3.62 -10.70 -4.79
C ARG A 29 -3.53 -9.45 -3.93
N ALA A 30 -4.64 -9.06 -3.27
CA ALA A 30 -4.64 -7.93 -2.35
C ALA A 30 -3.75 -8.18 -1.12
N ASP A 31 -3.82 -9.39 -0.54
CA ASP A 31 -2.97 -9.79 0.59
C ASP A 31 -1.48 -9.84 0.19
N ALA A 32 -1.19 -10.33 -1.02
CA ALA A 32 0.14 -10.29 -1.60
C ALA A 32 0.66 -8.86 -1.75
N GLY A 33 -0.17 -7.94 -2.27
CA GLY A 33 0.19 -6.53 -2.43
C GLY A 33 0.45 -5.84 -1.10
N HIS A 34 -0.40 -6.09 -0.10
CA HIS A 34 -0.20 -5.58 1.26
C HIS A 34 1.10 -6.10 1.88
N GLY A 35 1.39 -7.40 1.75
CA GLY A 35 2.62 -8.01 2.25
C GLY A 35 3.87 -7.52 1.54
N LEU A 36 3.85 -7.49 0.19
CA LEU A 36 4.97 -7.03 -0.64
C LEU A 36 5.29 -5.56 -0.39
N ALA A 37 4.30 -4.75 -0.01
CA ALA A 37 4.54 -3.36 0.35
C ALA A 37 5.60 -3.26 1.44
N GLY A 38 5.71 -4.21 2.39
CA GLY A 38 6.78 -4.24 3.41
C GLY A 38 8.21 -4.42 2.89
N PHE A 39 8.38 -4.75 1.60
CA PHE A 39 9.65 -5.04 0.94
C PHE A 39 9.92 -4.13 -0.26
N ALA A 40 9.22 -3.02 -0.42
CA ALA A 40 9.33 -2.13 -1.58
C ALA A 40 10.74 -1.57 -1.86
N GLU A 41 11.66 -1.63 -0.90
CA GLU A 41 13.08 -1.27 -1.10
C GLU A 41 13.92 -2.38 -1.76
N MET A 42 13.38 -3.60 -1.86
CA MET A 42 14.01 -4.72 -2.55
C MET A 42 13.68 -4.65 -4.04
N GLN A 43 14.72 -4.75 -4.88
CA GLN A 43 14.56 -4.68 -6.34
C GLN A 43 13.64 -5.80 -6.87
N GLU A 44 13.70 -6.97 -6.23
CA GLU A 44 12.89 -8.14 -6.56
C GLU A 44 11.39 -7.92 -6.32
N ALA A 45 11.00 -6.96 -5.47
CA ALA A 45 9.60 -6.65 -5.19
C ALA A 45 8.99 -5.66 -6.20
N LEU A 46 9.82 -4.93 -6.96
CA LEU A 46 9.33 -3.82 -7.80
C LEU A 46 8.38 -4.28 -8.92
N GLY A 47 8.73 -5.36 -9.62
CA GLY A 47 7.89 -5.93 -10.68
C GLY A 47 6.52 -6.39 -10.16
N PRO A 48 6.49 -7.31 -9.17
CA PRO A 48 5.23 -7.76 -8.56
C PRO A 48 4.39 -6.62 -7.98
N LEU A 49 5.01 -5.64 -7.31
CA LEU A 49 4.30 -4.47 -6.80
C LEU A 49 3.67 -3.63 -7.92
N GLN A 50 4.40 -3.42 -9.03
CA GLN A 50 3.87 -2.68 -10.17
C GLN A 50 2.68 -3.40 -10.81
N GLU A 51 2.77 -4.72 -10.98
CA GLU A 51 1.68 -5.54 -11.49
C GLU A 51 0.43 -5.46 -10.60
N LEU A 52 0.59 -5.51 -9.27
CA LEU A 52 -0.53 -5.45 -8.32
C LEU A 52 -1.13 -4.05 -8.15
N VAL A 53 -0.32 -2.99 -8.23
CA VAL A 53 -0.86 -1.61 -8.28
C VAL A 53 -1.66 -1.42 -9.56
N LEU A 54 -1.22 -2.02 -10.67
CA LEU A 54 -1.90 -1.95 -11.97
C LEU A 54 -2.74 -3.20 -12.26
N ASP A 55 -3.30 -3.83 -11.22
CA ASP A 55 -4.02 -5.10 -11.36
C ASP A 55 -5.12 -4.97 -12.43
N PRO A 56 -5.10 -5.78 -13.50
CA PRO A 56 -6.08 -5.67 -14.57
C PRO A 56 -7.41 -6.35 -14.21
N GLY A 57 -7.42 -7.20 -13.17
CA GLY A 57 -8.56 -8.03 -12.82
C GLY A 57 -9.50 -7.38 -11.81
N ASP A 58 -8.98 -6.60 -10.86
CA ASP A 58 -9.77 -6.01 -9.77
C ASP A 58 -9.13 -4.75 -9.17
N THR A 59 -9.90 -3.65 -9.14
CA THR A 59 -9.44 -2.36 -8.63
C THR A 59 -9.31 -2.31 -7.10
N TYR A 60 -9.90 -3.27 -6.39
CA TYR A 60 -9.65 -3.48 -4.97
C TYR A 60 -8.17 -3.79 -4.70
N VAL A 61 -7.53 -4.60 -5.56
CA VAL A 61 -6.11 -4.96 -5.45
C VAL A 61 -5.25 -3.72 -5.64
N THR A 62 -5.55 -2.90 -6.66
CA THR A 62 -4.90 -1.59 -6.87
C THR A 62 -4.97 -0.73 -5.62
N ARG A 63 -6.17 -0.58 -5.04
CA ARG A 63 -6.38 0.29 -3.88
C ARG A 63 -5.60 -0.22 -2.66
N VAL A 64 -5.76 -1.49 -2.29
CA VAL A 64 -5.10 -2.09 -1.11
C VAL A 64 -3.57 -1.99 -1.22
N THR A 65 -3.02 -2.32 -2.39
CA THR A 65 -1.57 -2.26 -2.63
C THR A 65 -1.06 -0.83 -2.54
N THR A 66 -1.75 0.11 -3.17
CA THR A 66 -1.37 1.54 -3.15
C THR A 66 -1.44 2.10 -1.74
N GLU A 67 -2.51 1.84 -0.98
CA GLU A 67 -2.63 2.28 0.40
C GLU A 67 -1.48 1.74 1.28
N ALA A 68 -1.15 0.45 1.15
CA ALA A 68 -0.06 -0.17 1.91
C ALA A 68 1.30 0.49 1.61
N LEU A 69 1.57 0.81 0.34
CA LEU A 69 2.79 1.52 -0.07
C LEU A 69 2.83 2.96 0.49
N LEU A 70 1.72 3.69 0.44
CA LEU A 70 1.65 5.07 0.92
C LEU A 70 1.76 5.17 2.45
N ARG A 71 1.20 4.19 3.19
CA ARG A 71 1.27 4.15 4.66
C ARG A 71 2.69 3.98 5.19
N ARG A 72 3.65 3.48 4.37
CA ARG A 72 5.09 3.48 4.72
C ARG A 72 5.66 4.87 4.93
N LYS A 73 5.13 5.88 4.22
CA LYS A 73 5.61 7.27 4.23
C LYS A 73 7.13 7.40 3.96
N ASP A 74 7.69 6.47 3.20
CA ASP A 74 9.10 6.45 2.85
C ASP A 74 9.31 6.58 1.34
N ARG A 75 10.57 6.81 0.94
CA ARG A 75 10.93 7.01 -0.45
C ARG A 75 10.58 5.81 -1.33
N ALA A 76 10.75 4.59 -0.82
CA ALA A 76 10.51 3.37 -1.59
C ALA A 76 9.01 3.24 -1.94
N GLY A 77 8.13 3.39 -0.94
CA GLY A 77 6.68 3.35 -1.15
C GLY A 77 6.19 4.44 -2.11
N LEU A 78 6.65 5.68 -1.91
CA LEU A 78 6.28 6.80 -2.80
C LEU A 78 6.80 6.62 -4.23
N THR A 79 8.02 6.09 -4.39
CA THR A 79 8.59 5.84 -5.72
C THR A 79 7.82 4.77 -6.46
N ALA A 80 7.41 3.68 -5.78
CA ALA A 80 6.61 2.62 -6.37
C ALA A 80 5.27 3.16 -6.90
N VAL A 81 4.54 3.93 -6.09
CA VAL A 81 3.25 4.52 -6.49
C VAL A 81 3.43 5.53 -7.63
N ALA A 82 4.43 6.41 -7.56
CA ALA A 82 4.71 7.37 -8.62
C ALA A 82 5.07 6.70 -9.95
N SER A 83 5.83 5.61 -9.90
CA SER A 83 6.23 4.84 -11.09
C SER A 83 5.04 4.14 -11.73
N ALA A 84 4.14 3.57 -10.92
CA ALA A 84 2.90 2.98 -11.41
C ALA A 84 1.96 4.04 -12.01
N LEU A 85 1.80 5.19 -11.34
CA LEU A 85 0.95 6.29 -11.81
C LEU A 85 1.42 6.85 -13.16
N ALA A 86 2.73 6.90 -13.39
CA ALA A 86 3.30 7.39 -14.65
C ALA A 86 2.89 6.57 -15.89
N VAL A 87 2.46 5.32 -15.70
CA VAL A 87 2.04 4.41 -16.78
C VAL A 87 0.58 3.95 -16.64
N ALA A 88 -0.12 4.43 -15.61
CA ALA A 88 -1.49 4.02 -15.33
C ALA A 88 -2.46 4.49 -16.42
N GLY A 89 -3.39 3.60 -16.79
CA GLY A 89 -4.57 4.00 -17.57
C GLY A 89 -5.56 4.80 -16.69
N PRO A 90 -6.59 5.42 -17.29
CA PRO A 90 -7.55 6.27 -16.58
C PRO A 90 -8.20 5.58 -15.37
N ASN A 91 -8.65 4.33 -15.53
CA ASN A 91 -9.29 3.56 -14.44
C ASN A 91 -8.33 3.35 -13.26
N HIS A 92 -7.10 2.88 -13.52
CA HIS A 92 -6.10 2.69 -12.46
C HIS A 92 -5.71 4.01 -11.80
N GLY A 93 -5.61 5.10 -12.57
CA GLY A 93 -5.33 6.43 -12.06
C GLY A 93 -6.34 6.91 -11.01
N ASP A 94 -7.63 6.69 -11.25
CA ASP A 94 -8.70 7.07 -10.32
C ASP A 94 -8.56 6.33 -8.98
N TRP A 95 -8.30 5.02 -9.01
CA TRP A 95 -8.14 4.22 -7.78
C TRP A 95 -6.86 4.51 -7.02
N ILE A 96 -5.76 4.81 -7.73
CA ILE A 96 -4.53 5.32 -7.11
C ILE A 96 -4.81 6.66 -6.41
N HIS A 97 -5.56 7.56 -7.05
CA HIS A 97 -5.94 8.84 -6.46
C HIS A 97 -6.83 8.66 -5.22
N THR A 98 -7.83 7.75 -5.26
CA THR A 98 -8.64 7.40 -4.09
C THR A 98 -7.77 6.94 -2.93
N ALA A 99 -6.81 6.04 -3.16
CA ALA A 99 -5.89 5.58 -2.11
C ALA A 99 -5.04 6.73 -1.51
N VAL A 100 -4.61 7.70 -2.33
CA VAL A 100 -3.92 8.91 -1.85
C VAL A 100 -4.82 9.72 -0.93
N VAL A 101 -6.06 9.97 -1.33
CA VAL A 101 -7.03 10.70 -0.49
C VAL A 101 -7.29 9.95 0.80
N ASP A 102 -7.55 8.64 0.75
CA ASP A 102 -7.83 7.80 1.91
C ASP A 102 -6.66 7.78 2.91
N VAL A 103 -5.41 7.72 2.45
CA VAL A 103 -4.25 7.65 3.37
C VAL A 103 -3.92 9.01 3.98
N PHE A 104 -4.03 10.10 3.22
CA PHE A 104 -3.56 11.42 3.67
C PHE A 104 -4.67 12.31 4.24
N SER A 105 -5.92 12.12 3.85
CA SER A 105 -7.05 12.93 4.34
C SER A 105 -7.61 12.43 5.68
N ASP A 106 -7.33 11.18 6.06
CA ASP A 106 -7.78 10.57 7.32
C ASP A 106 -7.03 11.09 8.58
N THR A 107 -6.14 12.07 8.40
CA THR A 107 -5.48 12.81 9.50
C THR A 107 -6.22 14.08 9.92
N ALA A 108 -7.32 14.44 9.23
CA ALA A 108 -8.05 15.69 9.42
C ALA A 108 -9.38 15.56 10.19
N ARG A 109 -9.59 14.50 10.99
CA ARG A 109 -10.69 14.49 11.96
C ARG A 109 -10.22 15.13 13.27
N PRO A 110 -10.56 16.40 13.58
CA PRO A 110 -10.34 16.91 14.92
C PRO A 110 -11.07 15.99 15.90
N ALA A 111 -10.42 15.63 17.01
CA ALA A 111 -11.08 14.95 18.12
C ALA A 111 -12.36 15.74 18.45
N PRO A 112 -13.50 15.07 18.73
CA PRO A 112 -14.70 15.80 19.12
C PRO A 112 -14.33 16.64 20.34
N ALA A 113 -14.45 17.96 20.22
CA ALA A 113 -14.30 18.86 21.35
C ALA A 113 -15.32 18.40 22.39
N SER A 114 -14.85 17.83 23.51
CA SER A 114 -15.70 17.55 24.64
C SER A 114 -16.39 18.86 25.00
N ALA A 115 -17.71 18.87 24.84
CA ALA A 115 -18.57 20.01 25.08
C ALA A 115 -18.20 20.66 26.41
N ALA A 116 -17.86 21.94 26.34
CA ALA A 116 -17.89 22.81 27.49
C ALA A 116 -19.30 22.74 28.12
N ARG A 117 -19.42 22.08 29.27
CA ARG A 117 -20.41 22.38 30.31
C ARG A 117 -19.55 22.83 31.49
N SER A 118 -19.44 24.12 31.79
CA SER A 118 -20.46 24.94 32.46
C SER A 118 -21.08 24.25 33.67
N SER A 119 -20.35 24.28 34.77
CA SER A 119 -20.85 24.58 36.12
C SER A 119 -19.79 25.50 36.75
N ARG A 120 -19.97 26.76 37.16
CA ARG A 120 -21.16 27.48 37.67
C ARG A 120 -22.08 26.53 38.42
N ASP A 121 -21.60 26.10 39.58
CA ASP A 121 -22.31 26.17 40.86
C ASP A 121 -21.47 25.45 41.93
N CYS A 122 -20.70 26.24 42.69
CA CYS A 122 -20.23 26.05 44.07
C CYS A 122 -19.61 27.39 44.52
#